data_AF-A0A1H4FWL5-F1
#
_entry.id   AF-A0A1H4FWL5-F1
#
_cell.length_a   1.000
_cell.length_b   1.000
_cell.length_c   1.000
_cell.angle_alpha   90.00
_cell.angle_beta   90.00
_cell.angle_gamma   90.00
#
_symmetry.space_group_name_H-M   'P 1'
#
loop_
_entity.id
_entity.type
_entity.pdbx_description
1 polymer ?
#
loop_
_entity_poly.entity_id
_entity_poly.type
_entity_poly.pdbx_seq_one_letter_code
_entity_poly.pdbx_strand_id
1 'polypeptide(L)'
;MITVFVAASIMSCQNYTTETQQTEQVQKVEKIDDTEKIEKVFGKFKSLYNQLLEFKDKDNFKKFGFGQGSPYNKWLKEVEQLENNADSKLLLQKGFVAGDLKSLGMEYVGSKGQKTEVTNYFNNIFLEAINPKPVE
;
A
#
# COMPACT_ATOMS: atom_id res chain seq x y z
N MET A 1 -49.50 -12.03 43.13
CA MET A 1 -48.76 -12.01 41.84
C MET A 1 -49.36 -10.89 41.01
N ILE A 2 -48.77 -9.69 41.07
CA ILE A 2 -49.27 -8.48 40.39
C ILE A 2 -48.19 -8.09 39.39
N THR A 3 -48.46 -8.32 38.12
CA THR A 3 -47.59 -7.95 37.01
C THR A 3 -48.08 -6.61 36.47
N VAL A 4 -47.32 -5.54 36.71
CA VAL A 4 -47.59 -4.21 36.20
C VAL A 4 -46.93 -4.08 34.83
N PHE A 5 -47.72 -3.88 33.78
CA PHE A 5 -47.26 -3.43 32.47
C PHE A 5 -47.03 -1.92 32.51
N VAL A 6 -45.83 -1.46 32.19
CA VAL A 6 -45.53 -0.02 32.01
C VAL A 6 -45.16 0.26 30.56
N ALA A 7 -45.83 1.32 30.08
CA ALA A 7 -45.95 1.86 28.74
C ALA A 7 -44.66 2.03 27.92
N ALA A 8 -44.79 1.79 26.62
CA ALA A 8 -43.91 2.30 25.59
C ALA A 8 -44.22 3.79 25.34
N SER A 9 -43.24 4.66 25.63
CA SER A 9 -43.28 6.08 25.30
C SER A 9 -42.50 6.33 24.02
N ILE A 10 -43.26 6.65 22.97
CA ILE A 10 -42.83 7.25 21.71
C ILE A 10 -42.44 8.70 21.99
N MET A 11 -41.21 9.11 21.70
CA MET A 11 -40.83 10.53 21.76
C MET A 11 -39.99 10.94 20.55
N SER A 12 -40.73 11.38 19.53
CA SER A 12 -40.55 12.60 18.72
C SER A 12 -39.11 13.04 18.34
N CYS A 13 -38.76 12.86 17.06
CA CYS A 13 -37.68 13.60 16.42
C CYS A 13 -38.12 15.07 16.24
N GLN A 14 -37.48 15.99 16.96
CA GLN A 14 -37.65 17.42 16.74
C GLN A 14 -36.66 17.90 15.66
N ASN A 15 -37.22 18.46 14.60
CA ASN A 15 -36.52 19.33 13.65
C ASN A 15 -35.97 20.55 14.39
N TYR A 16 -34.67 20.82 14.21
CA TYR A 16 -34.06 22.13 14.47
C TYR A 16 -33.23 22.53 13.26
N THR A 17 -33.73 23.50 12.50
CA THR A 17 -32.97 24.33 11.57
C THR A 17 -32.30 25.46 12.33
N THR A 18 -30.99 25.57 12.21
CA THR A 18 -30.24 26.80 12.52
C THR A 18 -29.38 27.13 11.31
N GLU A 19 -29.81 28.13 10.55
CA GLU A 19 -28.94 28.90 9.66
C GLU A 19 -28.22 29.96 10.50
N THR A 20 -26.88 29.98 10.47
CA THR A 20 -26.11 31.20 10.73
C THR A 20 -24.91 31.23 9.78
N GLN A 21 -24.72 32.40 9.19
CA GLN A 21 -23.88 32.70 8.04
C GLN A 21 -22.39 32.88 8.40
N GLN A 22 -21.55 32.65 7.38
CA GLN A 22 -20.24 33.27 7.11
C GLN A 22 -19.02 32.88 7.97
N THR A 23 -18.16 32.06 7.37
CA THR A 23 -16.80 32.52 7.03
C THR A 23 -16.29 31.73 5.84
N GLU A 24 -16.04 32.44 4.73
CA GLU A 24 -15.09 32.00 3.72
C GLU A 24 -13.75 31.75 4.40
N GLN A 25 -13.45 30.49 4.68
CA GLN A 25 -12.12 29.96 4.43
C GLN A 25 -12.32 28.75 3.55
N VAL A 26 -12.45 29.07 2.26
CA VAL A 26 -11.78 28.38 1.17
C VAL A 26 -10.84 27.33 1.74
N GLN A 27 -11.26 26.06 1.67
CA GLN A 27 -10.37 24.92 1.73
C GLN A 27 -9.36 25.06 0.59
N LYS A 28 -8.41 25.99 0.75
CA LYS A 28 -7.06 25.78 0.30
C LYS A 28 -6.54 24.71 1.24
N VAL A 29 -7.01 23.48 1.04
CA VAL A 29 -6.17 22.31 1.23
C VAL A 29 -4.94 22.70 0.45
N GLU A 30 -3.91 23.13 1.17
CA GLU A 30 -2.55 23.04 0.66
C GLU A 30 -2.53 21.68 -0.02
N LYS A 31 -2.49 21.66 -1.35
CA LYS A 31 -1.82 20.58 -2.03
C LYS A 31 -0.40 20.68 -1.48
N ILE A 32 -0.18 20.04 -0.34
CA ILE A 32 1.13 19.72 0.17
C ILE A 32 1.76 19.07 -1.06
N ASP A 33 2.81 19.69 -1.55
CA ASP A 33 3.55 19.20 -2.69
C ASP A 33 4.26 17.91 -2.23
N ASP A 34 3.49 16.84 -2.10
CA ASP A 34 3.96 15.51 -1.73
C ASP A 34 4.77 14.90 -2.87
N THR A 35 4.96 15.61 -4.00
CA THR A 35 5.76 15.16 -5.15
C THR A 35 7.13 14.69 -4.71
N GLU A 36 7.84 15.44 -3.85
CA GLU A 36 9.16 15.03 -3.37
C GLU A 36 9.09 13.71 -2.56
N LYS A 37 8.08 13.57 -1.68
CA LYS A 37 7.89 12.36 -0.89
C LYS A 37 7.49 11.17 -1.75
N ILE A 38 6.60 11.39 -2.72
CA ILE A 38 6.18 10.38 -3.69
C ILE A 38 7.40 9.87 -4.45
N GLU A 39 8.21 10.76 -5.01
CA GLU A 39 9.39 10.37 -5.78
C GLU A 39 10.44 9.67 -4.90
N LYS A 40 10.60 10.09 -3.64
CA LYS A 40 11.48 9.41 -2.69
C LYS A 40 11.02 7.98 -2.37
N VAL A 41 9.76 7.81 -2.00
CA VAL A 41 9.18 6.50 -1.65
C VAL A 41 9.13 5.59 -2.88
N PHE A 42 8.71 6.12 -4.02
CA PHE A 42 8.67 5.41 -5.30
C PHE A 42 10.07 5.03 -5.79
N GLY A 43 11.07 5.91 -5.62
CA GLY A 43 12.47 5.61 -5.90
C GLY A 43 12.99 4.44 -5.06
N LYS A 44 12.67 4.41 -3.76
CA LYS A 44 13.03 3.27 -2.88
C LYS A 44 12.33 1.99 -3.31
N PHE A 45 11.04 2.06 -3.62
CA PHE A 45 10.28 0.93 -4.17
C PHE A 45 10.95 0.38 -5.43
N LYS A 46 11.25 1.24 -6.42
CA LYS A 46 11.87 0.85 -7.69
C LYS A 46 13.23 0.18 -7.47
N SER A 47 14.05 0.71 -6.56
CA SER A 47 15.33 0.10 -6.19
C SER A 47 15.15 -1.31 -5.62
N LEU A 48 14.20 -1.50 -4.69
CA LEU A 48 13.93 -2.81 -4.10
C LEU A 48 13.36 -3.79 -5.13
N TYR A 49 12.47 -3.33 -6.01
CA TYR A 49 11.93 -4.15 -7.10
C TYR A 49 13.04 -4.65 -8.04
N ASN A 50 13.94 -3.76 -8.47
CA ASN A 50 15.06 -4.14 -9.33
C ASN A 50 15.99 -5.15 -8.66
N GLN A 51 16.33 -4.93 -7.37
CA GLN A 51 17.14 -5.89 -6.61
C GLN A 51 16.49 -7.28 -6.59
N LEU A 52 15.18 -7.38 -6.37
CA LEU A 52 14.46 -8.65 -6.41
C LEU A 52 14.62 -9.35 -7.75
N LEU A 53 14.44 -8.63 -8.85
CA LEU A 53 14.62 -9.18 -10.19
C LEU A 53 16.05 -9.66 -10.46
N GLU A 54 17.06 -8.97 -9.89
CA GLU A 54 18.47 -9.36 -10.04
C GLU A 54 18.83 -10.66 -9.32
N PHE A 55 18.18 -10.97 -8.19
CA PHE A 55 18.54 -12.14 -7.39
C PHE A 55 17.55 -13.30 -7.42
N LYS A 56 16.30 -13.11 -7.88
CA LYS A 56 15.27 -14.15 -7.82
C LYS A 56 15.66 -15.46 -8.51
N ASP A 57 16.51 -15.39 -9.53
CA ASP A 57 16.94 -16.56 -10.31
C ASP A 57 18.23 -17.21 -9.77
N LYS A 58 18.88 -16.63 -8.77
CA LYS A 58 20.14 -17.13 -8.22
C LYS A 58 19.91 -18.38 -7.37
N ASP A 59 20.81 -19.36 -7.46
CA ASP A 59 20.66 -20.66 -6.78
C ASP A 59 20.54 -20.54 -5.26
N ASN A 60 21.30 -19.63 -4.66
CA ASN A 60 21.22 -19.35 -3.23
C ASN A 60 19.85 -18.73 -2.85
N PHE A 61 19.24 -17.90 -3.70
CA PHE A 61 17.89 -17.40 -3.45
C PHE A 61 16.87 -18.54 -3.54
N LYS A 62 16.95 -19.39 -4.58
CA LYS A 62 16.06 -20.54 -4.73
C LYS A 62 16.16 -21.50 -3.54
N LYS A 63 17.37 -21.69 -3.02
CA LYS A 63 17.64 -22.57 -1.88
C LYS A 63 17.15 -21.97 -0.56
N PHE A 64 17.44 -20.70 -0.28
CA PHE A 64 17.30 -20.13 1.05
C PHE A 64 16.19 -19.06 1.18
N GLY A 65 15.70 -18.52 0.07
CA GLY A 65 14.73 -17.42 0.03
C GLY A 65 15.15 -16.27 0.95
N PHE A 66 14.22 -15.81 1.78
CA PHE A 66 14.47 -14.77 2.80
C PHE A 66 14.74 -15.31 4.21
N GLY A 67 15.08 -16.60 4.35
CA GLY A 67 15.33 -17.23 5.65
C GLY A 67 16.42 -16.55 6.49
N GLN A 68 16.40 -16.79 7.80
CA GLN A 68 17.42 -16.28 8.72
C GLN A 68 18.80 -16.85 8.33
N GLY A 69 19.75 -15.96 8.01
CA GLY A 69 21.07 -16.34 7.47
C GLY A 69 21.21 -16.23 5.95
N SER A 70 20.10 -16.03 5.22
CA SER A 70 20.15 -15.70 3.80
C SER A 70 20.70 -14.29 3.58
N PRO A 71 21.56 -14.05 2.56
CA PRO A 71 21.98 -12.69 2.20
C PRO A 71 20.79 -11.82 1.76
N TYR A 72 19.66 -12.44 1.38
CA TYR A 72 18.46 -11.75 0.91
C TYR A 72 17.51 -11.35 2.04
N ASN A 73 17.74 -11.79 3.29
CA ASN A 73 16.92 -11.36 4.42
C ASN A 73 16.98 -9.83 4.64
N LYS A 74 18.12 -9.20 4.28
CA LYS A 74 18.25 -7.74 4.30
C LYS A 74 17.24 -7.06 3.39
N TRP A 75 17.04 -7.58 2.18
CA TRP A 75 16.05 -7.05 1.23
C TRP A 75 14.64 -7.09 1.83
N LEU A 76 14.24 -8.21 2.46
CA LEU A 76 12.93 -8.33 3.08
C LEU A 76 12.73 -7.28 4.18
N LYS A 77 13.73 -7.08 5.04
CA LYS A 77 13.70 -6.04 6.09
C LYS A 77 13.55 -4.64 5.52
N GLU A 78 14.21 -4.34 4.40
CA GLU A 78 14.08 -3.03 3.74
C GLU A 78 12.68 -2.83 3.13
N VAL A 79 12.06 -3.89 2.61
CA VAL A 79 10.66 -3.83 2.16
C VAL A 79 9.72 -3.61 3.34
N GLU A 80 9.93 -4.28 4.48
CA GLU A 80 9.13 -4.07 5.69
C GLU A 80 9.32 -2.67 6.28
N GLN A 81 10.52 -2.10 6.21
CA GLN A 81 10.77 -0.71 6.58
C GLN A 81 10.05 0.26 5.64
N LEU A 82 10.04 -0.03 4.34
CA LEU A 82 9.24 0.74 3.39
C LEU A 82 7.76 0.62 3.75
N GLU A 83 7.23 -0.59 3.94
CA GLU A 83 5.82 -0.82 4.31
C GLU A 83 5.38 -0.07 5.57
N ASN A 84 6.24 -0.01 6.60
CA ASN A 84 5.95 0.68 7.85
C ASN A 84 6.20 2.21 7.81
N ASN A 85 6.68 2.75 6.69
CA ASN A 85 6.89 4.19 6.55
C ASN A 85 5.54 4.90 6.33
N ALA A 86 5.29 5.98 7.08
CA ALA A 86 4.04 6.76 7.00
C ALA A 86 3.76 7.33 5.59
N ASP A 87 4.80 7.62 4.82
CA ASP A 87 4.71 8.13 3.46
C ASP A 87 4.45 7.02 2.43
N SER A 88 4.57 5.73 2.79
CA SER A 88 4.37 4.63 1.84
C SER A 88 2.95 4.48 1.34
N LYS A 89 1.97 5.07 2.04
CA LYS A 89 0.60 5.22 1.53
C LYS A 89 0.55 6.04 0.24
N LEU A 90 1.54 6.88 -0.04
CA LEU A 90 1.62 7.67 -1.27
C LEU A 90 1.85 6.79 -2.52
N LEU A 91 2.33 5.55 -2.36
CA LEU A 91 2.41 4.57 -3.46
C LEU A 91 1.04 4.24 -4.07
N LEU A 92 -0.05 4.44 -3.33
CA LEU A 92 -1.40 4.27 -3.86
C LEU A 92 -1.67 5.17 -5.07
N GLN A 93 -1.01 6.33 -5.15
CA GLN A 93 -1.10 7.21 -6.32
C GLN A 93 -0.44 6.61 -7.58
N LYS A 94 0.41 5.60 -7.40
CA LYS A 94 1.02 4.79 -8.47
C LYS A 94 0.28 3.45 -8.67
N GLY A 95 -0.80 3.18 -7.93
CA GLY A 95 -1.68 2.02 -8.12
C GLY A 95 -1.36 0.77 -7.29
N PHE A 96 -0.45 0.85 -6.32
CA PHE A 96 -0.06 -0.31 -5.49
C PHE A 96 0.43 0.12 -4.10
N VAL A 97 0.70 -0.84 -3.23
CA VAL A 97 1.29 -0.63 -1.90
C VAL A 97 2.62 -1.37 -1.74
N ALA A 98 3.41 -1.00 -0.72
CA ALA A 98 4.68 -1.70 -0.44
C ALA A 98 4.49 -3.20 -0.11
N GLY A 99 3.36 -3.57 0.50
CA GLY A 99 3.00 -4.96 0.76
C GLY A 99 2.87 -5.80 -0.51
N ASP A 100 2.55 -5.20 -1.66
CA ASP A 100 2.49 -5.90 -2.94
C ASP A 100 3.88 -6.36 -3.38
N LEU A 101 4.92 -5.55 -3.14
CA LEU A 101 6.30 -5.93 -3.41
C LEU A 101 6.77 -7.07 -2.50
N LYS A 102 6.39 -7.03 -1.22
CA LYS A 102 6.63 -8.13 -0.28
C LYS A 102 5.97 -9.42 -0.79
N SER A 103 4.72 -9.32 -1.25
CA SER A 103 3.94 -10.44 -1.78
C SER A 103 4.60 -11.04 -3.02
N LEU A 104 5.05 -10.21 -3.97
CA LEU A 104 5.84 -10.65 -5.12
C LEU A 104 7.12 -11.38 -4.70
N GLY A 105 7.85 -10.84 -3.72
CA GLY A 105 9.04 -11.50 -3.17
C GLY A 105 8.73 -12.89 -2.61
N MET A 106 7.66 -13.02 -1.81
CA MET A 106 7.24 -14.28 -1.22
C MET A 106 6.80 -15.30 -2.28
N GLU A 107 6.11 -14.84 -3.33
CA GLU A 107 5.73 -15.67 -4.47
C GLU A 107 6.95 -16.24 -5.19
N TYR A 108 8.00 -15.44 -5.41
CA TYR A 108 9.26 -15.95 -5.96
C TYR A 108 9.97 -16.93 -5.01
N VAL A 109 9.87 -16.76 -3.68
CA VAL A 109 10.40 -17.75 -2.73
C VAL A 109 9.66 -19.09 -2.87
N GLY A 110 8.32 -19.05 -2.92
CA GLY A 110 7.47 -20.23 -3.05
C GLY A 110 7.68 -20.98 -4.38
N SER A 111 7.81 -20.23 -5.47
CA SER A 111 8.00 -20.75 -6.84
C SER A 111 9.46 -21.02 -7.22
N LYS A 112 10.43 -20.83 -6.30
CA LYS A 112 11.86 -21.01 -6.57
C LYS A 112 12.36 -20.13 -7.72
N GLY A 113 11.96 -18.87 -7.72
CA GLY A 113 12.35 -17.83 -8.68
C GLY A 113 11.60 -17.88 -10.01
N GLN A 114 10.76 -18.89 -10.21
CA GLN A 114 9.99 -19.06 -11.44
C GLN A 114 8.90 -18.01 -11.58
N LYS A 115 8.55 -17.68 -12.82
CA LYS A 115 7.41 -16.82 -13.08
C LYS A 115 6.12 -17.64 -12.98
N THR A 116 5.20 -17.18 -12.15
CA THR A 116 3.80 -17.65 -12.05
C THR A 116 2.84 -16.58 -12.56
N GLU A 117 1.56 -16.91 -12.71
CA GLU A 117 0.51 -15.94 -13.03
C GLU A 117 0.50 -14.77 -12.02
N VAL A 118 0.66 -15.08 -10.73
CA VAL A 118 0.73 -14.08 -9.65
C VAL A 118 1.95 -13.18 -9.81
N THR A 119 3.14 -13.75 -10.08
CA THR A 119 4.33 -12.91 -10.32
C THR A 119 4.16 -12.03 -11.57
N ASN A 120 3.53 -12.56 -12.63
CA ASN A 120 3.33 -11.81 -13.87
C ASN A 120 2.38 -10.64 -13.65
N TYR A 121 1.29 -10.85 -12.89
CA TYR A 121 0.37 -9.79 -12.49
C TYR A 121 1.09 -8.63 -11.78
N PHE A 122 1.84 -8.93 -10.71
CA PHE A 122 2.57 -7.88 -9.97
C PHE A 122 3.65 -7.20 -10.83
N ASN A 123 4.44 -7.97 -11.59
CA ASN A 123 5.45 -7.40 -12.47
C ASN A 123 4.83 -6.43 -13.47
N ASN A 124 3.68 -6.77 -14.06
CA ASN A 124 3.01 -5.90 -15.03
C ASN A 124 2.61 -4.57 -14.38
N ILE A 125 1.94 -4.60 -13.22
CA ILE A 125 1.54 -3.38 -12.50
C ILE A 125 2.77 -2.52 -12.18
N PHE A 126 3.84 -3.13 -11.69
CA PHE A 126 5.05 -2.39 -11.30
C PHE A 126 5.77 -1.81 -12.52
N LEU A 127 5.85 -2.56 -13.61
CA LEU A 127 6.49 -2.10 -14.85
C LEU A 127 5.71 -0.98 -15.53
N GLU A 128 4.37 -1.03 -15.50
CA GLU A 128 3.50 0.04 -16.00
C GLU A 128 3.67 1.33 -15.21
N ALA A 129 3.74 1.22 -13.88
CA ALA A 129 3.99 2.38 -13.03
C ALA A 129 5.40 2.96 -13.19
N ILE A 130 6.41 2.11 -13.43
CA ILE A 130 7.81 2.53 -13.62
C ILE A 130 8.04 3.13 -15.01
N ASN A 131 7.33 2.63 -16.02
CA ASN A 131 7.45 3.07 -17.42
C ASN A 131 6.06 3.50 -17.94
N PRO A 132 5.53 4.63 -17.46
CA PRO A 132 4.22 5.09 -17.88
C PRO A 132 4.25 5.34 -19.39
N LYS A 133 3.27 4.79 -20.11
CA LYS A 133 3.11 5.05 -21.54
C LYS A 133 2.75 6.54 -21.73
N PRO A 134 3.25 7.21 -22.79
CA PRO A 134 2.76 8.53 -23.15
C PRO A 134 1.25 8.48 -23.35
N VAL A 135 0.54 9.50 -22.85
CA VAL A 135 -0.87 9.69 -23.18
C VAL A 135 -0.90 10.24 -24.60
N GLU A 136 -1.52 9.51 -25.52
CA GLU A 136 -1.79 9.95 -26.90
C GLU A 136 -2.82 11.08 -26.96
#